data_AF-A0A661TR52-F1
#
_entry.id   AF-A0A661TR52-F1
#
_cell.length_a   1.000
_cell.length_b   1.000
_cell.length_c   1.000
_cell.angle_alpha   90.00
_cell.angle_beta   90.00
_cell.angle_gamma   90.00
#
_symmetry.space_group_name_H-M   'P 1'
#
loop_
_entity.id
_entity.type
_entity.pdbx_description
1 polymer ?
#
loop_
_entity_poly.entity_id
_entity_poly.type
_entity_poly.pdbx_seq_one_letter_code
_entity_poly.pdbx_strand_id
1 'polypeptide(L)'
;MKEKIELNNEKIEDSSGLKEKWDEEFDNDYNEFKSSNPEKYEKLKDKFISEKIIGLESENLAEEMTGLNVRQEQKISQKDREIDDIWDQLEWLNSRHEDLIGEYKKSLIESTTGLKRRENLYKEMDNNLGKLLGVSDFRKKSDQEVLKLLTSVKPEVYSRAQLSVMLGDMAYLSLANEDGHREGDELLGRVGKAVKEELPGASRHGGDEFTALVLLDFNETEKKVKGLEESIKKLKKLPILERYDLEPSMDIGTAHIGEALGVFNEIIGNMKKSDKGRKKLGKIDILKEFEDTWLEIADKRSFIKKGKERIKLLIKTKKDRPKDYSEVIDFLRKGGYSIKDDELDILMNKTGSVKKEDGLIYSFIKEKEKASLDKLKGYNRVRAEAILKHVEPEMLE
;
A
#
# COMPACT_ATOMS: atom_id res chain seq x y z
N MET A 1 -13.40 52.75 27.99
CA MET A 1 -13.55 54.18 27.63
C MET A 1 -14.16 55.00 28.77
N LYS A 2 -15.13 54.47 29.55
CA LYS A 2 -15.63 55.12 30.77
C LYS A 2 -14.60 55.21 31.92
N GLU A 3 -13.83 54.15 32.21
CA GLU A 3 -12.79 54.18 33.26
C GLU A 3 -11.62 55.15 32.97
N LYS A 4 -11.36 55.49 31.69
CA LYS A 4 -10.30 56.45 31.31
C LYS A 4 -10.69 57.90 31.61
N ILE A 5 -11.99 58.19 31.78
CA ILE A 5 -12.51 59.52 32.09
C ILE A 5 -12.47 59.77 33.62
N GLU A 6 -12.62 58.71 34.43
CA GLU A 6 -12.58 58.83 35.90
C GLU A 6 -11.16 59.09 36.43
N LEU A 7 -10.13 58.42 35.88
CA LEU A 7 -8.72 58.64 36.27
C LEU A 7 -8.19 60.04 35.91
N ASN A 8 -8.71 60.68 34.86
CA ASN A 8 -8.36 62.06 34.52
C ASN A 8 -9.04 63.08 35.43
N ASN A 9 -10.21 62.76 35.99
CA ASN A 9 -10.89 63.66 36.92
C ASN A 9 -10.27 63.64 38.33
N GLU A 10 -9.74 62.50 38.80
CA GLU A 10 -9.02 62.44 40.09
C GLU A 10 -7.70 63.22 40.09
N LYS A 11 -6.95 63.24 38.97
CA LYS A 11 -5.71 64.04 38.87
C LYS A 11 -5.96 65.57 38.82
N ILE A 12 -7.17 66.00 38.41
CA ILE A 12 -7.53 67.42 38.37
C ILE A 12 -7.86 67.93 39.79
N GLU A 13 -8.39 67.10 40.69
CA GLU A 13 -8.61 67.51 42.09
C GLU A 13 -7.28 67.76 42.85
N ASP A 14 -6.19 67.06 42.49
CA ASP A 14 -4.84 67.26 43.06
C ASP A 14 -4.11 68.49 42.48
N SER A 15 -4.63 69.09 41.39
CA SER A 15 -4.05 70.31 40.79
C SER A 15 -4.37 71.58 41.59
N SER A 16 -5.41 71.54 42.44
CA SER A 16 -5.80 72.66 43.30
C SER A 16 -4.72 72.99 44.34
N GLY A 17 -4.16 71.97 45.01
CA GLY A 17 -3.07 72.13 45.98
C GLY A 17 -1.70 72.42 45.36
N LEU A 18 -1.47 72.03 44.10
CA LEU A 18 -0.25 72.39 43.36
C LEU A 18 -0.29 73.85 42.88
N LYS A 19 -1.45 74.33 42.46
CA LYS A 19 -1.65 75.72 42.06
C LYS A 19 -1.41 76.68 43.21
N GLU A 20 -1.94 76.38 44.40
CA GLU A 20 -1.66 77.17 45.62
C GLU A 20 -0.15 77.19 45.95
N LYS A 21 0.55 76.06 45.80
CA LYS A 21 2.01 76.01 45.99
C LYS A 21 2.78 76.84 44.97
N TRP A 22 2.39 76.84 43.70
CA TRP A 22 3.03 77.68 42.69
C TRP A 22 2.68 79.15 42.85
N ASP A 23 1.47 79.46 43.33
CA ASP A 23 1.06 80.80 43.70
C ASP A 23 1.94 81.34 44.83
N GLU A 24 2.23 80.52 45.85
CA GLU A 24 3.15 80.85 46.94
C GLU A 24 4.61 80.93 46.48
N GLU A 25 5.07 80.01 45.62
CA GLU A 25 6.42 80.02 45.01
C GLU A 25 6.65 81.32 44.22
N PHE A 26 5.69 81.70 43.38
CA PHE A 26 5.74 82.93 42.60
C PHE A 26 5.67 84.18 43.48
N ASP A 27 4.76 84.19 44.46
CA ASP A 27 4.63 85.33 45.38
C ASP A 27 5.91 85.53 46.21
N ASN A 28 6.58 84.46 46.65
CA ASN A 28 7.86 84.57 47.35
C ASN A 28 8.96 85.19 46.49
N ASP A 29 9.04 84.84 45.20
CA ASP A 29 10.07 85.33 44.28
C ASP A 29 9.82 86.76 43.77
N TYR A 30 8.56 87.20 43.75
CA TYR A 30 8.15 88.48 43.14
C TYR A 30 7.42 89.46 44.08
N ASN A 31 7.38 89.19 45.39
CA ASN A 31 6.62 89.97 46.37
C ASN A 31 6.91 91.50 46.35
N GLU A 32 8.16 91.90 46.14
CA GLU A 32 8.53 93.33 46.03
C GLU A 32 8.01 93.99 44.72
N PHE A 33 7.80 93.19 43.67
CA PHE A 33 7.31 93.63 42.37
C PHE A 33 5.79 93.88 42.37
N LYS A 34 5.05 93.15 43.22
CA LYS A 34 3.59 93.22 43.38
C LYS A 34 3.10 94.64 43.72
N SER A 35 3.79 95.31 44.63
CA SER A 35 3.47 96.68 45.07
C SER A 35 3.86 97.75 44.06
N SER A 36 4.87 97.47 43.23
CA SER A 36 5.47 98.47 42.33
C SER A 36 4.83 98.48 40.94
N ASN A 37 4.36 97.32 40.44
CA ASN A 37 3.73 97.18 39.12
C ASN A 37 2.66 96.07 39.12
N PRO A 38 1.51 96.27 39.77
CA PRO A 38 0.51 95.22 40.03
C PRO A 38 -0.07 94.59 38.76
N GLU A 39 -0.36 95.37 37.70
CA GLU A 39 -0.87 94.80 36.45
C GLU A 39 0.14 93.90 35.72
N LYS A 40 1.43 94.21 35.84
CA LYS A 40 2.50 93.42 35.22
C LYS A 40 2.82 92.18 36.05
N TYR A 41 2.66 92.28 37.38
CA TYR A 41 2.77 91.17 38.31
C TYR A 41 1.75 90.08 37.99
N GLU A 42 0.46 90.41 37.91
CA GLU A 42 -0.59 89.42 37.63
C GLU A 42 -0.39 88.74 36.27
N LYS A 43 0.02 89.49 35.23
CA LYS A 43 0.34 88.90 33.92
C LYS A 43 1.53 87.94 33.94
N LEU A 44 2.54 88.22 34.76
CA LEU A 44 3.70 87.34 34.91
C LEU A 44 3.34 86.10 35.74
N LYS A 45 2.51 86.26 36.76
CA LYS A 45 1.99 85.18 37.59
C LYS A 45 1.15 84.21 36.77
N ASP A 46 0.17 84.72 36.02
CA ASP A 46 -0.65 83.93 35.10
C ASP A 46 0.21 83.18 34.08
N LYS A 47 1.24 83.84 33.54
CA LYS A 47 2.18 83.22 32.60
C LYS A 47 3.00 82.11 33.26
N PHE A 48 3.54 82.34 34.45
CA PHE A 48 4.31 81.34 35.20
C PHE A 48 3.48 80.11 35.53
N ILE A 49 2.25 80.30 36.03
CA ILE A 49 1.32 79.22 36.34
C ILE A 49 0.96 78.46 35.06
N SER A 50 0.68 79.18 33.97
CA SER A 50 0.38 78.56 32.67
C SER A 50 1.55 77.72 32.15
N GLU A 51 2.78 78.21 32.28
CA GLU A 51 4.00 77.47 31.88
C GLU A 51 4.22 76.22 32.74
N LYS A 52 3.96 76.28 34.06
CA LYS A 52 4.02 75.12 34.96
C LYS A 52 2.96 74.08 34.62
N ILE A 53 1.73 74.51 34.33
CA ILE A 53 0.63 73.62 33.90
C ILE A 53 0.99 72.93 32.59
N ILE A 54 1.44 73.68 31.58
CA ILE A 54 1.86 73.11 30.28
C ILE A 54 3.02 72.13 30.45
N GLY A 55 3.98 72.43 31.33
CA GLY A 55 5.09 71.53 31.66
C GLY A 55 4.60 70.20 32.24
N LEU A 56 3.69 70.23 33.21
CA LEU A 56 3.12 69.03 33.83
C LEU A 56 2.21 68.24 32.89
N GLU A 57 1.42 68.91 32.05
CA GLU A 57 0.62 68.24 31.03
C GLU A 57 1.54 67.54 30.01
N SER A 58 2.65 68.16 29.64
CA SER A 58 3.65 67.59 28.73
C SER A 58 4.37 66.37 29.34
N GLU A 59 4.74 66.44 30.62
CA GLU A 59 5.34 65.31 31.36
C GLU A 59 4.36 64.14 31.50
N ASN A 60 3.11 64.41 31.90
CA ASN A 60 2.07 63.38 31.99
C ASN A 60 1.79 62.73 30.63
N LEU A 61 1.77 63.52 29.54
CA LEU A 61 1.57 62.99 28.18
C LEU A 61 2.76 62.11 27.74
N ALA A 62 4.00 62.51 28.08
CA ALA A 62 5.19 61.73 27.80
C ALA A 62 5.22 60.40 28.57
N GLU A 63 4.77 60.40 29.84
CA GLU A 63 4.59 59.18 30.62
C GLU A 63 3.51 58.27 30.05
N GLU A 64 2.35 58.81 29.65
CA GLU A 64 1.28 58.02 29.03
C GLU A 64 1.72 57.41 27.70
N MET A 65 2.43 58.17 26.86
CA MET A 65 2.97 57.69 25.58
C MET A 65 4.01 56.59 25.78
N THR A 66 4.93 56.77 26.74
CA THR A 66 5.90 55.72 27.12
C THR A 66 5.17 54.46 27.60
N GLY A 67 4.17 54.61 28.48
CA GLY A 67 3.36 53.49 28.98
C GLY A 67 2.56 52.78 27.90
N LEU A 68 2.05 53.49 26.89
CA LEU A 68 1.36 52.93 25.73
C LEU A 68 2.31 52.14 24.83
N ASN A 69 3.51 52.67 24.57
CA ASN A 69 4.53 51.99 23.78
C ASN A 69 4.97 50.68 24.45
N VAL A 70 5.25 50.69 25.76
CA VAL A 70 5.60 49.48 26.51
C VAL A 70 4.47 48.45 26.46
N ARG A 71 3.21 48.86 26.60
CA ARG A 71 2.04 47.95 26.49
C ARG A 71 1.88 47.40 25.07
N GLN A 72 2.19 48.18 24.03
CA GLN A 72 2.17 47.71 22.65
C GLN A 72 3.29 46.70 22.39
N GLU A 73 4.52 46.99 22.82
CA GLU A 73 5.67 46.09 22.70
C GLU A 73 5.41 44.77 23.44
N GLN A 74 4.84 44.81 24.64
CA GLN A 74 4.44 43.60 25.37
C GLN A 74 3.40 42.78 24.62
N LYS A 75 2.39 43.42 24.01
CA LYS A 75 1.37 42.73 23.19
C LYS A 75 1.95 42.13 21.92
N ILE A 76 2.90 42.83 21.27
CA ILE A 76 3.61 42.33 20.08
C ILE A 76 4.44 41.12 20.48
N SER A 77 5.27 41.24 21.53
CA SER A 77 6.08 40.12 22.02
C SER A 77 5.25 38.91 22.45
N GLN A 78 4.08 39.12 23.05
CA GLN A 78 3.16 38.02 23.37
C GLN A 78 2.61 37.35 22.11
N LYS A 79 2.22 38.13 21.10
CA LYS A 79 1.75 37.59 19.82
C LYS A 79 2.85 36.87 19.04
N ASP A 80 4.08 37.37 19.08
CA ASP A 80 5.22 36.72 18.44
C ASP A 80 5.47 35.34 19.08
N ARG A 81 5.40 35.24 20.41
CA ARG A 81 5.45 33.93 21.10
C ARG A 81 4.29 33.02 20.73
N GLU A 82 3.06 33.55 20.65
CA GLU A 82 1.90 32.76 20.21
C GLU A 82 2.08 32.25 18.76
N ILE A 83 2.68 33.06 17.88
CA ILE A 83 3.00 32.67 16.50
C ILE A 83 4.09 31.59 16.48
N ASP A 84 5.15 31.75 17.27
CA ASP A 84 6.22 30.75 17.40
C ASP A 84 5.66 29.41 17.92
N ASP A 85 4.83 29.44 18.97
CA ASP A 85 4.15 28.25 19.50
C ASP A 85 3.26 27.57 18.44
N ILE A 86 2.58 28.34 17.59
CA ILE A 86 1.77 27.81 16.48
C ILE A 86 2.67 27.17 15.41
N TRP A 87 3.81 27.79 15.09
CA TRP A 87 4.78 27.24 14.13
C TRP A 87 5.37 25.92 14.63
N ASP A 88 5.79 25.86 15.88
CA ASP A 88 6.29 24.64 16.52
C ASP A 88 5.24 23.52 16.49
N GLN A 89 3.97 23.86 16.76
CA GLN A 89 2.86 22.91 16.66
C GLN A 89 2.63 22.41 15.22
N LEU A 90 2.69 23.30 14.23
CA LEU A 90 2.55 22.94 12.82
C LEU A 90 3.70 22.05 12.34
N GLU A 91 4.94 22.35 12.74
CA GLU A 91 6.11 21.54 12.41
C GLU A 91 6.00 20.14 13.05
N TRP A 92 5.63 20.07 14.33
CA TRP A 92 5.38 18.80 15.01
C TRP A 92 4.26 17.98 14.34
N LEU A 93 3.14 18.61 13.97
CA LEU A 93 2.03 17.94 13.27
C LEU A 93 2.47 17.42 11.90
N ASN A 94 3.25 18.20 11.15
CA ASN A 94 3.79 17.76 9.85
C ASN A 94 4.72 16.57 10.01
N SER A 95 5.68 16.63 10.95
CA SER A 95 6.57 15.52 11.25
C SER A 95 5.79 14.26 11.65
N ARG A 96 4.78 14.40 12.52
CA ARG A 96 3.91 13.28 12.92
C ARG A 96 3.12 12.72 11.75
N HIS A 97 2.67 13.57 10.83
CA HIS A 97 1.96 13.14 9.62
C HIS A 97 2.88 12.35 8.68
N GLU A 98 4.12 12.81 8.49
CA GLU A 98 5.14 12.09 7.71
C GLU A 98 5.48 10.73 8.33
N ASP A 99 5.63 10.66 9.65
CA ASP A 99 5.83 9.40 10.38
C ASP A 99 4.67 8.42 10.14
N LEU A 100 3.43 8.89 10.26
CA LEU A 100 2.24 8.07 10.04
C LEU A 100 2.14 7.61 8.57
N ILE A 101 2.48 8.48 7.61
CA ILE A 101 2.58 8.08 6.20
C ILE A 101 3.68 7.02 6.03
N GLY A 102 4.81 7.15 6.72
CA GLY A 102 5.90 6.19 6.73
C GLY A 102 5.49 4.83 7.30
N GLU A 103 4.83 4.82 8.46
CA GLU A 103 4.27 3.62 9.09
C GLU A 103 3.22 2.97 8.20
N TYR A 104 2.32 3.75 7.60
CA TYR A 104 1.33 3.25 6.65
C TYR A 104 2.01 2.62 5.43
N LYS A 105 2.99 3.28 4.81
CA LYS A 105 3.76 2.72 3.68
C LYS A 105 4.47 1.42 4.06
N LYS A 106 5.08 1.34 5.25
CA LYS A 106 5.69 0.11 5.78
C LYS A 106 4.62 -0.98 5.97
N SER A 107 3.42 -0.62 6.43
CA SER A 107 2.31 -1.56 6.59
C SER A 107 1.78 -2.13 5.28
N LEU A 108 2.02 -1.48 4.15
CA LEU A 108 1.62 -1.97 2.82
C LEU A 108 2.63 -2.96 2.22
N ILE A 109 3.82 -3.07 2.82
CA ILE A 109 4.92 -3.94 2.40
C ILE A 109 4.97 -5.15 3.32
N GLU A 110 5.26 -6.31 2.75
CA GLU A 110 5.50 -7.54 3.48
C GLU A 110 6.97 -7.61 3.90
N SER A 111 7.23 -7.84 5.18
CA SER A 111 8.55 -7.68 5.79
C SER A 111 9.60 -8.68 5.31
N THR A 112 9.22 -9.93 5.03
CA THR A 112 10.17 -10.97 4.61
C THR A 112 10.66 -10.73 3.18
N THR A 113 9.73 -10.42 2.26
CA THR A 113 10.02 -10.34 0.82
C THR A 113 10.28 -8.91 0.33
N GLY A 114 9.86 -7.89 1.07
CA GLY A 114 9.90 -6.49 0.64
C GLY A 114 8.94 -6.16 -0.50
N LEU A 115 8.00 -7.06 -0.81
CA LEU A 115 6.95 -6.91 -1.82
C LEU A 115 5.70 -6.27 -1.24
N LYS A 116 4.78 -5.86 -2.11
CA LYS A 116 3.46 -5.41 -1.67
C LYS A 116 2.68 -6.55 -1.01
N ARG A 117 1.72 -6.22 -0.16
CA ARG A 117 0.74 -7.20 0.33
C ARG A 117 -0.32 -7.53 -0.72
N ARG A 118 -0.92 -8.72 -0.63
CA ARG A 118 -1.96 -9.24 -1.54
C ARG A 118 -3.12 -8.27 -1.78
N GLU A 119 -3.50 -7.46 -0.80
CA GLU A 119 -4.61 -6.51 -0.94
C GLU A 119 -4.32 -5.44 -2.01
N ASN A 120 -3.05 -5.17 -2.31
CA ASN A 120 -2.67 -4.25 -3.38
C ASN A 120 -2.89 -4.86 -4.77
N LEU A 121 -2.76 -6.19 -4.92
CA LEU A 121 -3.04 -6.86 -6.19
C LEU A 121 -4.49 -6.62 -6.61
N TYR A 122 -5.45 -6.93 -5.73
CA TYR A 122 -6.89 -6.77 -6.02
C TYR A 122 -7.24 -5.31 -6.28
N LYS A 123 -6.69 -4.35 -5.51
CA LYS A 123 -6.84 -2.92 -5.80
C LYS A 123 -6.32 -2.55 -7.20
N GLU A 124 -5.21 -3.12 -7.63
CA GLU A 124 -4.65 -2.89 -8.96
C GLU A 124 -5.49 -3.56 -10.05
N MET A 125 -6.02 -4.76 -9.81
CA MET A 125 -6.95 -5.45 -10.69
C MET A 125 -8.22 -4.62 -10.88
N ASP A 126 -8.90 -4.23 -9.79
CA ASP A 126 -10.05 -3.33 -9.79
C ASP A 126 -9.83 -2.07 -10.62
N ASN A 127 -8.71 -1.36 -10.37
CA ASN A 127 -8.40 -0.11 -11.05
C ASN A 127 -8.15 -0.30 -12.55
N ASN A 128 -7.44 -1.36 -12.94
CA ASN A 128 -7.14 -1.62 -14.35
C ASN A 128 -8.35 -2.18 -15.09
N LEU A 129 -9.16 -3.03 -14.46
CA LEU A 129 -10.47 -3.45 -14.96
C LEU A 129 -11.39 -2.26 -15.14
N GLY A 130 -11.39 -1.32 -14.20
CA GLY A 130 -12.18 -0.10 -14.27
C GLY A 130 -11.81 0.74 -15.49
N LYS A 131 -10.52 0.96 -15.72
CA LYS A 131 -10.02 1.63 -16.92
C LYS A 131 -10.41 0.89 -18.20
N LEU A 132 -10.26 -0.44 -18.21
CA LEU A 132 -10.56 -1.29 -19.37
C LEU A 132 -12.06 -1.28 -19.74
N LEU A 133 -12.93 -1.20 -18.74
CA LEU A 133 -14.39 -1.28 -18.88
C LEU A 133 -15.09 0.08 -18.81
N GLY A 134 -14.34 1.18 -18.66
CA GLY A 134 -14.90 2.52 -18.52
C GLY A 134 -15.69 2.73 -17.22
N VAL A 135 -15.31 2.04 -16.15
CA VAL A 135 -15.91 2.13 -14.82
C VAL A 135 -14.98 2.88 -13.88
N SER A 136 -15.48 3.96 -13.26
CA SER A 136 -14.69 4.79 -12.35
C SER A 136 -14.52 4.18 -10.95
N ASP A 137 -15.52 3.43 -10.46
CA ASP A 137 -15.45 2.72 -9.18
C ASP A 137 -16.46 1.56 -9.15
N PHE A 138 -15.96 0.31 -9.10
CA PHE A 138 -16.81 -0.87 -9.02
C PHE A 138 -17.60 -0.96 -7.71
N ARG A 139 -17.13 -0.34 -6.63
CA ARG A 139 -17.83 -0.37 -5.33
C ARG A 139 -19.15 0.40 -5.36
N LYS A 140 -19.37 1.22 -6.39
CA LYS A 140 -20.62 1.92 -6.65
C LYS A 140 -21.57 1.15 -7.57
N LYS A 141 -21.21 -0.07 -7.97
CA LYS A 141 -21.98 -0.94 -8.86
C LYS A 141 -22.57 -2.10 -8.08
N SER A 142 -23.79 -2.48 -8.45
CA SER A 142 -24.39 -3.72 -7.99
C SER A 142 -23.77 -4.93 -8.72
N ASP A 143 -23.80 -6.10 -8.09
CA ASP A 143 -23.36 -7.37 -8.70
C ASP A 143 -24.00 -7.61 -10.07
N GLN A 144 -25.27 -7.24 -10.25
CA GLN A 144 -25.96 -7.37 -11.53
C GLN A 144 -25.40 -6.44 -12.61
N GLU A 145 -25.02 -5.21 -12.25
CA GLU A 145 -24.35 -4.29 -13.17
C GLU A 145 -22.97 -4.79 -13.55
N VAL A 146 -22.17 -5.25 -12.57
CA VAL A 146 -20.84 -5.82 -12.81
C VAL A 146 -20.95 -7.05 -13.72
N LEU A 147 -21.90 -7.95 -13.42
CA LEU A 147 -22.15 -9.13 -14.24
C LEU A 147 -22.50 -8.76 -15.68
N LYS A 148 -23.38 -7.77 -15.85
CA LYS A 148 -23.76 -7.28 -17.18
C LYS A 148 -22.57 -6.70 -17.92
N LEU A 149 -21.71 -5.93 -17.26
CA LEU A 149 -20.49 -5.38 -17.85
C LEU A 149 -19.56 -6.50 -18.33
N LEU A 150 -19.17 -7.42 -17.44
CA LEU A 150 -18.24 -8.51 -17.75
C LEU A 150 -18.77 -9.48 -18.82
N THR A 151 -20.07 -9.77 -18.82
CA THR A 151 -20.69 -10.69 -19.79
C THR A 151 -21.11 -10.02 -21.11
N SER A 152 -21.15 -8.68 -21.17
CA SER A 152 -21.49 -7.94 -22.40
C SER A 152 -20.34 -7.81 -23.37
N VAL A 153 -19.10 -7.95 -22.89
CA VAL A 153 -17.92 -7.85 -23.73
C VAL A 153 -17.47 -9.21 -24.22
N LYS A 154 -17.16 -9.29 -25.51
CA LYS A 154 -16.62 -10.49 -26.14
C LYS A 154 -15.15 -10.67 -25.76
N PRO A 155 -14.71 -11.85 -25.29
CA PRO A 155 -13.32 -12.12 -24.93
C PRO A 155 -12.29 -11.69 -26.00
N GLU A 156 -12.65 -11.85 -27.28
CA GLU A 156 -11.78 -11.55 -28.42
C GLU A 156 -11.44 -10.06 -28.54
N VAL A 157 -12.32 -9.17 -28.04
CA VAL A 157 -12.08 -7.71 -28.00
C VAL A 157 -10.85 -7.40 -27.15
N TYR A 158 -10.61 -8.21 -26.13
CA TYR A 158 -9.49 -8.03 -25.23
C TYR A 158 -8.26 -8.84 -25.59
N SER A 159 -8.26 -9.62 -26.68
CA SER A 159 -7.09 -10.42 -27.11
C SER A 159 -5.78 -9.63 -27.23
N ARG A 160 -5.84 -8.31 -27.40
CA ARG A 160 -4.69 -7.39 -27.46
C ARG A 160 -4.50 -6.53 -26.20
N ALA A 161 -5.32 -6.73 -25.18
CA ALA A 161 -5.17 -6.01 -23.92
C ALA A 161 -3.82 -6.38 -23.30
N GLN A 162 -3.08 -5.37 -22.86
CA GLN A 162 -1.81 -5.54 -22.17
C GLN A 162 -2.08 -5.72 -20.68
N LEU A 163 -2.71 -6.84 -20.33
CA LEU A 163 -3.21 -7.07 -18.99
C LEU A 163 -3.28 -8.57 -18.69
N SER A 164 -2.32 -9.02 -17.90
CA SER A 164 -2.20 -10.40 -17.44
C SER A 164 -1.97 -10.43 -15.93
N VAL A 165 -2.38 -11.51 -15.27
CA VAL A 165 -2.00 -11.80 -13.90
C VAL A 165 -0.93 -12.89 -13.91
N MET A 166 0.04 -12.79 -13.02
CA MET A 166 1.05 -13.81 -12.74
C MET A 166 0.77 -14.39 -11.36
N LEU A 167 0.88 -15.70 -11.22
CA LEU A 167 0.99 -16.39 -9.94
C LEU A 167 2.19 -17.32 -9.97
N GLY A 168 3.04 -17.22 -8.95
CA GLY A 168 4.23 -18.02 -8.77
C GLY A 168 4.26 -18.66 -7.39
N ASP A 169 4.68 -19.92 -7.31
CA ASP A 169 4.84 -20.68 -6.07
C ASP A 169 6.32 -21.01 -5.87
N MET A 170 6.88 -20.60 -4.74
CA MET A 170 8.29 -20.84 -4.44
C MET A 170 8.53 -22.30 -4.04
N ALA A 171 9.26 -23.01 -4.87
CA ALA A 171 9.52 -24.41 -4.60
C ALA A 171 10.49 -24.65 -3.45
N TYR A 172 10.34 -25.84 -2.85
CA TYR A 172 11.19 -26.35 -1.77
C TYR A 172 11.20 -25.48 -0.51
N LEU A 173 10.28 -24.52 -0.36
CA LEU A 173 10.19 -23.74 0.88
C LEU A 173 10.00 -24.65 2.10
N SER A 174 9.21 -25.71 1.96
CA SER A 174 9.04 -26.71 3.02
C SER A 174 10.32 -27.47 3.39
N LEU A 175 11.18 -27.75 2.41
CA LEU A 175 12.50 -28.36 2.65
C LEU A 175 13.46 -27.34 3.30
N ALA A 176 13.45 -26.09 2.84
CA ALA A 176 14.20 -25.01 3.47
C ALA A 176 13.75 -24.73 4.91
N ASN A 177 12.52 -25.10 5.27
CA ASN A 177 11.96 -24.93 6.62
C ASN A 177 12.14 -26.16 7.52
N GLU A 178 12.82 -27.22 7.07
CA GLU A 178 12.94 -28.49 7.80
C GLU A 178 13.51 -28.30 9.22
N ASP A 179 14.58 -27.50 9.34
CA ASP A 179 15.24 -27.18 10.61
C ASP A 179 14.78 -25.83 11.21
N GLY A 180 13.70 -25.25 10.67
CA GLY A 180 13.10 -23.99 11.14
C GLY A 180 12.97 -22.90 10.06
N HIS A 181 12.21 -21.86 10.38
CA HIS A 181 11.78 -20.85 9.38
C HIS A 181 12.87 -19.91 8.86
N ARG A 182 14.04 -19.85 9.51
CA ARG A 182 15.09 -18.87 9.17
C ARG A 182 15.59 -19.02 7.73
N GLU A 183 15.84 -20.25 7.29
CA GLU A 183 16.34 -20.51 5.94
C GLU A 183 15.24 -20.33 4.88
N GLY A 184 13.99 -20.68 5.18
CA GLY A 184 12.87 -20.36 4.31
C GLY A 184 12.62 -18.85 4.16
N ASP A 185 12.72 -18.08 5.25
CA ASP A 185 12.62 -16.62 5.19
C ASP A 185 13.76 -16.01 4.38
N GLU A 186 14.98 -16.54 4.51
CA GLU A 186 16.12 -16.13 3.70
C GLU A 186 15.90 -16.44 2.20
N LEU A 187 15.35 -17.62 1.88
CA LEU A 187 14.96 -17.98 0.51
C LEU A 187 13.93 -17.02 -0.05
N LEU A 188 12.85 -16.78 0.71
CA LEU A 188 11.76 -15.88 0.34
C LEU A 188 12.25 -14.44 0.16
N GLY A 189 13.15 -13.95 1.02
CA GLY A 189 13.73 -12.62 0.89
C GLY A 189 14.55 -12.45 -0.39
N ARG A 190 15.37 -13.45 -0.75
CA ARG A 190 16.16 -13.44 -1.99
C ARG A 190 15.27 -13.49 -3.23
N VAL A 191 14.27 -14.37 -3.22
CA VAL A 191 13.30 -14.50 -4.32
C VAL A 191 12.46 -13.24 -4.43
N GLY A 192 11.96 -12.71 -3.32
CA GLY A 192 11.20 -11.46 -3.28
C GLY A 192 11.97 -10.29 -3.88
N LYS A 193 13.28 -10.19 -3.63
CA LYS A 193 14.15 -9.20 -4.27
C LYS A 193 14.21 -9.38 -5.79
N ALA A 194 14.47 -10.59 -6.28
CA ALA A 194 14.52 -10.87 -7.72
C ALA A 194 13.16 -10.58 -8.40
N VAL A 195 12.06 -10.99 -7.78
CA VAL A 195 10.70 -10.69 -8.24
C VAL A 195 10.45 -9.19 -8.29
N LYS A 196 10.90 -8.43 -7.29
CA LYS A 196 10.72 -6.96 -7.24
C LYS A 196 11.51 -6.24 -8.32
N GLU A 197 12.71 -6.73 -8.65
CA GLU A 197 13.57 -6.16 -9.69
C GLU A 197 12.92 -6.33 -11.08
N GLU A 198 12.39 -7.52 -11.37
CA GLU A 198 11.71 -7.78 -12.64
C GLU A 198 10.29 -7.18 -12.68
N LEU A 199 9.52 -7.35 -11.62
CA LEU A 199 8.12 -6.96 -11.50
C LEU A 199 7.92 -6.06 -10.27
N PRO A 200 8.20 -4.74 -10.38
CA PRO A 200 8.09 -3.81 -9.24
C PRO A 200 6.68 -3.71 -8.63
N GLY A 201 5.66 -4.11 -9.40
CA GLY A 201 4.26 -4.18 -8.97
C GLY A 201 3.90 -5.44 -8.19
N ALA A 202 4.80 -6.42 -8.06
CA ALA A 202 4.50 -7.71 -7.47
C ALA A 202 4.14 -7.62 -5.97
N SER A 203 3.34 -8.60 -5.56
CA SER A 203 2.84 -8.79 -4.22
C SER A 203 3.15 -10.19 -3.71
N ARG A 204 3.31 -10.35 -2.40
CA ARG A 204 3.24 -11.68 -1.77
C ARG A 204 1.78 -12.00 -1.48
N HIS A 205 1.29 -13.10 -2.05
CA HIS A 205 -0.11 -13.51 -1.89
C HIS A 205 -0.35 -14.15 -0.51
N GLY A 206 0.59 -14.99 -0.07
CA GLY A 206 0.63 -15.65 1.23
C GLY A 206 1.58 -16.84 1.19
N GLY A 207 2.18 -17.24 2.31
CA GLY A 207 3.09 -18.39 2.32
C GLY A 207 4.26 -18.25 1.33
N ASP A 208 4.37 -19.21 0.41
CA ASP A 208 5.29 -19.28 -0.74
C ASP A 208 4.76 -18.67 -2.04
N GLU A 209 3.58 -18.05 -2.03
CA GLU A 209 2.92 -17.54 -3.22
C GLU A 209 3.23 -16.07 -3.51
N PHE A 210 3.55 -15.80 -4.77
CA PHE A 210 3.89 -14.50 -5.34
C PHE A 210 2.92 -14.17 -6.47
N THR A 211 2.46 -12.93 -6.54
CA THR A 211 1.50 -12.51 -7.57
C THR A 211 1.90 -11.17 -8.17
N ALA A 212 1.52 -10.93 -9.42
CA ALA A 212 1.71 -9.63 -10.04
C ALA A 212 0.63 -9.37 -11.08
N LEU A 213 0.21 -8.11 -11.20
CA LEU A 213 -0.50 -7.64 -12.38
C LEU A 213 0.54 -7.13 -13.39
N VAL A 214 0.58 -7.73 -14.57
CA VAL A 214 1.56 -7.44 -15.62
C VAL A 214 0.85 -6.67 -16.74
N LEU A 215 1.31 -5.43 -16.96
CA LEU A 215 0.75 -4.51 -17.94
C LEU A 215 1.51 -4.55 -19.27
N LEU A 216 1.71 -5.76 -19.80
CA LEU A 216 2.40 -6.04 -21.05
C LEU A 216 1.53 -6.92 -21.93
N ASP A 217 1.84 -7.04 -23.22
CA ASP A 217 1.19 -8.06 -24.02
C ASP A 217 1.57 -9.47 -23.53
N PHE A 218 0.80 -10.48 -23.95
CA PHE A 218 0.98 -11.84 -23.46
C PHE A 218 2.36 -12.41 -23.78
N ASN A 219 2.90 -12.17 -24.97
CA ASN A 219 4.21 -12.70 -25.37
C ASN A 219 5.36 -12.04 -24.60
N GLU A 220 5.27 -10.74 -24.36
CA GLU A 220 6.22 -10.01 -23.52
C GLU A 220 6.12 -10.44 -22.05
N THR A 221 4.91 -10.69 -21.56
CA THR A 221 4.67 -11.25 -20.23
C THR A 221 5.36 -12.60 -20.07
N GLU A 222 5.18 -13.53 -21.02
CA GLU A 222 5.82 -14.85 -21.01
C GLU A 222 7.35 -14.77 -21.05
N LYS A 223 7.91 -13.91 -21.90
CA LYS A 223 9.36 -13.68 -21.94
C LYS A 223 9.90 -13.18 -20.59
N LYS A 224 9.17 -12.25 -19.97
CA LYS A 224 9.57 -11.67 -18.68
C LYS A 224 9.48 -12.67 -17.54
N VAL A 225 8.41 -13.46 -17.51
CA VAL A 225 8.24 -14.58 -16.57
C VAL A 225 9.35 -15.61 -16.73
N LYS A 226 9.68 -16.00 -17.96
CA LYS A 226 10.80 -16.93 -18.22
C LYS A 226 12.14 -16.36 -17.75
N GLY A 227 12.39 -15.07 -18.01
CA GLY A 227 13.59 -14.38 -17.52
C GLY A 227 13.67 -14.38 -15.98
N LEU A 228 12.54 -14.15 -15.31
CA LEU A 228 12.43 -14.22 -13.85
C LEU A 228 12.73 -15.64 -13.34
N GLU A 229 12.16 -16.69 -13.93
CA GLU A 229 12.45 -18.08 -13.55
C GLU A 229 13.94 -18.42 -13.70
N GLU A 230 14.57 -17.98 -14.79
CA GLU A 230 16.01 -18.16 -15.02
C GLU A 230 16.86 -17.36 -14.01
N SER A 231 16.43 -16.17 -13.61
CA SER A 231 17.11 -15.35 -12.60
C SER A 231 17.06 -16.03 -11.22
N ILE A 232 15.92 -16.62 -10.85
CA ILE A 232 15.72 -17.31 -9.58
C ILE A 232 16.61 -18.56 -9.51
N LYS A 233 16.71 -19.33 -10.59
CA LYS A 233 17.62 -20.50 -10.66
C LYS A 233 19.09 -20.16 -10.46
N LYS A 234 19.49 -18.93 -10.79
CA LYS A 234 20.87 -18.42 -10.61
C LYS A 234 21.14 -17.87 -9.22
N LEU A 235 20.13 -17.78 -8.35
CA LEU A 235 20.33 -17.38 -6.96
C LEU A 235 21.24 -18.39 -6.24
N LYS A 236 22.06 -17.89 -5.31
CA LYS A 236 22.91 -18.74 -4.48
C LYS A 236 22.04 -19.79 -3.78
N LYS A 237 22.36 -21.08 -3.98
CA LYS A 237 21.70 -22.20 -3.32
C LYS A 237 21.82 -22.06 -1.79
N LEU A 238 20.77 -22.43 -1.07
CA LEU A 238 20.88 -22.65 0.37
C LEU A 238 21.58 -24.00 0.62
N PRO A 239 22.29 -24.17 1.75
CA PRO A 239 23.03 -25.42 2.03
C PRO A 239 22.15 -26.67 1.91
N ILE A 240 20.91 -26.62 2.41
CA ILE A 240 19.97 -27.75 2.32
C ILE A 240 19.58 -28.09 0.88
N LEU A 241 19.43 -27.09 0.01
CA LEU A 241 19.15 -27.31 -1.42
C LEU A 241 20.39 -27.84 -2.16
N GLU A 242 21.56 -27.30 -1.82
CA GLU A 242 22.85 -27.73 -2.38
C GLU A 242 23.16 -29.19 -2.06
N ARG A 243 22.88 -29.64 -0.82
CA ARG A 243 23.01 -31.05 -0.39
C ARG A 243 22.33 -32.03 -1.35
N TYR A 244 21.16 -31.64 -1.89
CA TYR A 244 20.36 -32.49 -2.76
C TYR A 244 20.45 -32.11 -4.24
N ASP A 245 21.40 -31.25 -4.61
CA ASP A 245 21.53 -30.68 -5.96
C ASP A 245 20.21 -30.09 -6.50
N LEU A 246 19.53 -29.33 -5.65
CA LEU A 246 18.31 -28.60 -5.99
C LEU A 246 18.66 -27.13 -6.24
N GLU A 247 18.15 -26.59 -7.34
CA GLU A 247 18.22 -25.16 -7.63
C GLU A 247 17.03 -24.45 -7.00
N PRO A 248 17.17 -23.24 -6.45
CA PRO A 248 16.03 -22.38 -6.16
C PRO A 248 15.17 -22.26 -7.42
N SER A 249 13.87 -22.44 -7.30
CA SER A 249 12.96 -22.34 -8.44
C SER A 249 11.62 -21.81 -7.97
N MET A 250 11.01 -20.97 -8.80
CA MET A 250 9.62 -20.57 -8.64
C MET A 250 8.84 -21.13 -9.82
N ASP A 251 7.75 -21.82 -9.54
CA ASP A 251 6.86 -22.38 -10.56
C ASP A 251 5.85 -21.29 -10.92
N ILE A 252 5.96 -20.69 -12.10
CA ILE A 252 5.14 -19.52 -12.49
C ILE A 252 4.14 -19.89 -13.58
N GLY A 253 2.91 -19.44 -13.39
CA GLY A 253 1.86 -19.41 -14.41
C GLY A 253 1.32 -18.00 -14.58
N THR A 254 0.80 -17.73 -15.77
CA THR A 254 0.19 -16.45 -16.11
C THR A 254 -1.22 -16.69 -16.59
N ALA A 255 -2.06 -15.66 -16.51
CA ALA A 255 -3.33 -15.67 -17.19
C ALA A 255 -3.66 -14.31 -17.77
N HIS A 256 -4.17 -14.28 -19.00
CA HIS A 256 -4.54 -13.07 -19.71
C HIS A 256 -6.00 -12.69 -19.41
N ILE A 257 -6.32 -11.40 -19.47
CA ILE A 257 -7.68 -10.94 -19.16
C ILE A 257 -8.76 -11.51 -20.10
N GLY A 258 -8.44 -11.68 -21.38
CA GLY A 258 -9.36 -12.15 -22.40
C GLY A 258 -9.81 -13.59 -22.14
N GLU A 259 -8.87 -14.48 -21.82
CA GLU A 259 -9.19 -15.86 -21.46
C GLU A 259 -9.96 -15.94 -20.13
N ALA A 260 -9.63 -15.11 -19.13
CA ALA A 260 -10.33 -15.08 -17.85
C ALA A 260 -11.80 -14.69 -18.06
N LEU A 261 -12.09 -13.72 -18.94
CA LEU A 261 -13.46 -13.37 -19.34
C LEU A 261 -14.16 -14.53 -20.05
N GLY A 262 -13.45 -15.26 -20.91
CA GLY A 262 -13.97 -16.46 -21.57
C GLY A 262 -14.40 -17.54 -20.57
N VAL A 263 -13.49 -17.91 -19.67
CA VAL A 263 -13.75 -18.89 -18.60
C VAL A 263 -14.90 -18.43 -17.70
N PHE A 264 -14.87 -17.19 -17.25
CA PHE A 264 -15.91 -16.61 -16.41
C PHE A 264 -17.27 -16.66 -17.10
N ASN A 265 -17.36 -16.28 -18.37
CA ASN A 265 -18.60 -16.33 -19.14
C ASN A 265 -19.14 -17.78 -19.28
N GLU A 266 -18.25 -18.76 -19.45
CA GLU A 266 -18.62 -20.19 -19.45
C GLU A 266 -19.19 -20.63 -18.09
N ILE A 267 -18.55 -20.25 -16.98
CA ILE A 267 -19.01 -20.53 -15.61
C ILE A 267 -20.40 -19.94 -15.38
N ILE A 268 -20.57 -18.64 -15.63
CA ILE A 268 -21.84 -17.93 -15.48
C ILE A 268 -22.93 -18.54 -16.37
N GLY A 269 -22.59 -18.85 -17.62
CA GLY A 269 -23.50 -19.50 -18.57
C GLY A 269 -24.01 -20.85 -18.04
N ASN A 270 -23.13 -21.66 -17.46
CA ASN A 270 -23.50 -22.94 -16.85
C ASN A 270 -24.33 -22.77 -15.56
N MET A 271 -24.01 -21.78 -14.71
CA MET A 271 -24.80 -21.48 -13.52
C MET A 271 -26.25 -21.09 -13.86
N LYS A 272 -26.45 -20.34 -14.96
CA LYS A 272 -27.78 -19.92 -15.42
C LYS A 272 -28.66 -21.08 -15.90
N LYS A 273 -28.09 -22.23 -16.27
CA LYS A 273 -28.82 -23.42 -16.77
C LYS A 273 -29.58 -24.20 -15.68
N SER A 274 -29.32 -23.95 -14.39
CA SER A 274 -29.96 -24.69 -13.29
C SER A 274 -30.49 -23.78 -12.20
N ASP A 275 -31.57 -24.18 -11.51
CA ASP A 275 -32.13 -23.41 -10.39
C ASP A 275 -31.14 -23.25 -9.23
N LYS A 276 -30.37 -24.30 -8.94
CA LYS A 276 -29.32 -24.26 -7.91
C LYS A 276 -28.21 -23.29 -8.31
N GLY A 277 -27.80 -23.27 -9.57
CA GLY A 277 -26.81 -22.34 -10.09
C GLY A 277 -27.30 -20.88 -10.05
N ARG A 278 -28.53 -20.62 -10.48
CA ARG A 278 -29.16 -19.28 -10.40
C ARG A 278 -29.23 -18.76 -8.95
N LYS A 279 -29.60 -19.63 -8.00
CA LYS A 279 -29.61 -19.28 -6.56
C LYS A 279 -28.23 -18.96 -6.01
N LYS A 280 -27.18 -19.66 -6.47
CA LYS A 280 -25.79 -19.39 -6.08
C LYS A 280 -25.30 -18.07 -6.68
N LEU A 281 -25.62 -17.82 -7.95
CA LEU A 281 -25.24 -16.59 -8.65
C LEU A 281 -25.78 -15.33 -7.96
N GLY A 282 -26.97 -15.38 -7.36
CA GLY A 282 -27.52 -14.27 -6.58
C GLY A 282 -26.88 -14.06 -5.20
N LYS A 283 -25.82 -14.80 -4.84
CA LYS A 283 -25.15 -14.76 -3.53
C LYS A 283 -23.63 -14.59 -3.61
N ILE A 284 -23.06 -14.55 -4.81
CA ILE A 284 -21.62 -14.39 -5.00
C ILE A 284 -21.31 -12.94 -5.31
N ASP A 285 -20.17 -12.47 -4.82
CA ASP A 285 -19.56 -11.21 -5.26
C ASP A 285 -18.99 -11.43 -6.67
N ILE A 286 -19.56 -10.74 -7.64
CA ILE A 286 -19.29 -11.00 -9.05
C ILE A 286 -17.89 -10.54 -9.46
N LEU A 287 -17.42 -9.43 -8.88
CA LEU A 287 -16.10 -8.90 -9.19
C LEU A 287 -15.04 -9.83 -8.63
N LYS A 288 -15.18 -10.20 -7.36
CA LYS A 288 -14.27 -11.13 -6.71
C LYS A 288 -14.26 -12.50 -7.40
N GLU A 289 -15.43 -13.01 -7.78
CA GLU A 289 -15.55 -14.28 -8.51
C GLU A 289 -14.73 -14.25 -9.82
N PHE A 290 -14.74 -13.12 -10.52
CA PHE A 290 -13.97 -12.91 -11.74
C PHE A 290 -12.46 -12.84 -11.46
N GLU A 291 -12.04 -12.05 -10.47
CA GLU A 291 -10.63 -11.96 -10.05
C GLU A 291 -10.08 -13.32 -9.62
N ASP A 292 -10.84 -14.07 -8.82
CA ASP A 292 -10.49 -15.42 -8.39
C ASP A 292 -10.39 -16.36 -9.60
N THR A 293 -11.28 -16.23 -10.59
CA THR A 293 -11.22 -17.05 -11.83
C THR A 293 -9.92 -16.78 -12.59
N TRP A 294 -9.54 -15.50 -12.68
CA TRP A 294 -8.33 -15.08 -13.37
C TRP A 294 -7.07 -15.62 -12.69
N LEU A 295 -7.01 -15.55 -11.36
CA LEU A 295 -5.92 -16.11 -10.56
C LEU A 295 -5.87 -17.64 -10.64
N GLU A 296 -7.02 -18.33 -10.59
CA GLU A 296 -7.06 -19.79 -10.66
C GLU A 296 -6.56 -20.34 -12.00
N ILE A 297 -6.71 -19.61 -13.11
CA ILE A 297 -6.12 -20.01 -14.40
C ILE A 297 -4.59 -19.97 -14.31
N ALA A 298 -4.03 -18.88 -13.77
CA ALA A 298 -2.59 -18.71 -13.59
C ALA A 298 -2.02 -19.77 -12.63
N ASP A 299 -2.69 -19.99 -11.49
CA ASP A 299 -2.35 -21.03 -10.53
C ASP A 299 -2.37 -22.42 -11.17
N LYS A 300 -3.41 -22.73 -11.94
CA LYS A 300 -3.52 -24.03 -12.60
C LYS A 300 -2.39 -24.30 -13.58
N ARG A 301 -1.97 -23.29 -14.35
CA ARG A 301 -0.79 -23.38 -15.23
C ARG A 301 0.49 -23.60 -14.43
N SER A 302 0.70 -22.82 -13.36
CA SER A 302 1.83 -23.02 -12.45
C SER A 302 1.87 -24.44 -11.90
N PHE A 303 0.75 -24.94 -11.40
CA PHE A 303 0.64 -26.26 -10.79
C PHE A 303 0.92 -27.41 -11.77
N ILE A 304 0.47 -27.31 -13.02
CA ILE A 304 0.76 -28.31 -14.06
C ILE A 304 2.24 -28.30 -14.43
N LYS A 305 2.83 -27.11 -14.60
CA LYS A 305 4.26 -26.94 -14.85
C LYS A 305 5.11 -27.50 -13.70
N LYS A 306 4.76 -27.16 -12.45
CA LYS A 306 5.32 -27.70 -11.21
C LYS A 306 5.27 -29.22 -11.22
N GLY A 307 4.10 -29.80 -11.50
CA GLY A 307 3.92 -31.26 -11.62
C GLY A 307 4.90 -31.92 -12.58
N LYS A 308 5.02 -31.37 -13.78
CA LYS A 308 5.90 -31.90 -14.82
C LYS A 308 7.36 -31.91 -14.37
N GLU A 309 7.86 -30.77 -13.89
CA GLU A 309 9.26 -30.63 -13.48
C GLU A 309 9.58 -31.45 -12.22
N ARG A 310 8.64 -31.54 -11.27
CA ARG A 310 8.79 -32.32 -10.03
C ARG A 310 8.83 -33.82 -10.32
N ILE A 311 7.98 -34.33 -11.22
CA ILE A 311 7.99 -35.75 -11.61
C ILE A 311 9.30 -36.10 -12.33
N LYS A 312 9.79 -35.24 -13.25
CA LYS A 312 11.11 -35.44 -13.88
C LYS A 312 12.23 -35.53 -12.85
N LEU A 313 12.22 -34.60 -11.89
CA LEU A 313 13.21 -34.58 -10.81
C LEU A 313 13.10 -35.82 -9.92
N LEU A 314 11.90 -36.30 -9.59
CA LEU A 314 11.69 -37.55 -8.86
C LEU A 314 12.29 -38.74 -9.62
N ILE A 315 12.02 -38.87 -10.92
CA ILE A 315 12.60 -39.91 -11.79
C ILE A 315 14.13 -39.84 -11.78
N LYS A 316 14.69 -38.65 -12.03
CA LYS A 316 16.14 -38.43 -12.08
C LYS A 316 16.80 -38.78 -10.74
N THR A 317 16.27 -38.27 -9.63
CA THR A 317 16.85 -38.49 -8.30
C THR A 317 16.73 -39.95 -7.89
N LYS A 318 15.60 -40.63 -8.16
CA LYS A 318 15.45 -42.07 -7.87
C LYS A 318 16.46 -42.92 -8.65
N LYS A 319 16.72 -42.58 -9.91
CA LYS A 319 17.64 -43.31 -10.79
C LYS A 319 19.12 -43.05 -10.45
N ASP A 320 19.48 -41.79 -10.32
CA ASP A 320 20.88 -41.37 -10.27
C ASP A 320 21.41 -41.32 -8.83
N ARG A 321 20.53 -41.06 -7.85
CA ARG A 321 20.88 -40.77 -6.45
C ARG A 321 19.84 -41.36 -5.47
N PRO A 322 19.72 -42.70 -5.38
CA PRO A 322 18.66 -43.36 -4.62
C PRO A 322 18.70 -43.09 -3.11
N LYS A 323 19.86 -42.74 -2.54
CA LYS A 323 19.96 -42.32 -1.13
C LYS A 323 19.28 -40.96 -0.92
N ASP A 324 19.68 -39.94 -1.69
CA ASP A 324 19.06 -38.61 -1.67
C ASP A 324 17.55 -38.71 -1.90
N TYR A 325 17.11 -39.57 -2.83
CA TYR A 325 15.70 -39.79 -3.11
C TYR A 325 14.89 -40.06 -1.84
N SER A 326 15.36 -41.00 -1.00
CA SER A 326 14.66 -41.37 0.24
C SER A 326 14.52 -40.22 1.24
N GLU A 327 15.41 -39.22 1.17
CA GLU A 327 15.39 -38.06 2.07
C GLU A 327 14.49 -36.93 1.54
N VAL A 328 14.43 -36.72 0.22
CA VAL A 328 13.69 -35.57 -0.36
C VAL A 328 12.31 -35.92 -0.95
N ILE A 329 11.98 -37.21 -1.05
CA ILE A 329 10.79 -37.70 -1.75
C ILE A 329 9.49 -37.02 -1.32
N ASP A 330 9.29 -36.83 -0.01
CA ASP A 330 8.03 -36.28 0.52
C ASP A 330 7.87 -34.80 0.18
N PHE A 331 8.97 -34.06 0.05
CA PHE A 331 8.95 -32.67 -0.39
C PHE A 331 8.65 -32.58 -1.89
N LEU A 332 9.27 -33.45 -2.69
CA LEU A 332 9.10 -33.46 -4.15
C LEU A 332 7.70 -33.95 -4.56
N ARG A 333 7.15 -34.96 -3.87
CA ARG A 333 5.82 -35.52 -4.15
C ARG A 333 4.69 -34.51 -3.99
N LYS A 334 4.79 -33.59 -3.03
CA LYS A 334 3.78 -32.53 -2.84
C LYS A 334 3.60 -31.69 -4.10
N GLY A 335 4.69 -31.37 -4.80
CA GLY A 335 4.65 -30.69 -6.10
C GLY A 335 4.45 -31.61 -7.30
N GLY A 336 4.68 -32.92 -7.14
CA GLY A 336 4.57 -33.94 -8.20
C GLY A 336 3.26 -34.73 -8.16
N TYR A 337 2.12 -34.09 -7.93
CA TYR A 337 0.79 -34.72 -7.93
C TYR A 337 0.63 -35.88 -6.93
N SER A 338 1.41 -35.87 -5.84
CA SER A 338 1.46 -36.95 -4.86
C SER A 338 1.69 -38.33 -5.50
N ILE A 339 2.50 -38.38 -6.56
CA ILE A 339 2.82 -39.62 -7.28
C ILE A 339 3.41 -40.67 -6.32
N LYS A 340 2.86 -41.88 -6.35
CA LYS A 340 3.34 -43.01 -5.54
C LYS A 340 4.56 -43.67 -6.17
N ASP A 341 5.31 -44.46 -5.38
CA ASP A 341 6.52 -45.15 -5.87
C ASP A 341 6.24 -46.11 -7.02
N ASP A 342 5.14 -46.88 -6.93
CA ASP A 342 4.69 -47.80 -7.96
C ASP A 342 4.29 -47.06 -9.26
N GLU A 343 3.59 -45.94 -9.14
CA GLU A 343 3.25 -45.06 -10.26
C GLU A 343 4.52 -44.47 -10.91
N LEU A 344 5.49 -44.05 -10.09
CA LEU A 344 6.78 -43.53 -10.55
C LEU A 344 7.60 -44.61 -11.27
N ASP A 345 7.62 -45.84 -10.74
CA ASP A 345 8.32 -46.98 -11.36
C ASP A 345 7.69 -47.34 -12.72
N ILE A 346 6.36 -47.28 -12.84
CA ILE A 346 5.67 -47.45 -14.12
C ILE A 346 6.10 -46.37 -15.12
N LEU A 347 6.18 -45.10 -14.69
CA LEU A 347 6.67 -44.02 -15.55
C LEU A 347 8.13 -44.25 -15.97
N MET A 348 9.02 -44.57 -15.03
CA MET A 348 10.45 -44.85 -15.30
C MET A 348 10.67 -45.99 -16.30
N ASN A 349 9.90 -47.08 -16.18
CA ASN A 349 10.00 -48.21 -17.10
C ASN A 349 9.51 -47.83 -18.52
N LYS A 350 8.47 -47.00 -18.62
CA LYS A 350 7.95 -46.51 -19.90
C LYS A 350 8.88 -45.46 -20.54
N THR A 351 9.49 -44.58 -19.76
CA THR A 351 10.43 -43.57 -20.28
C THR A 351 11.72 -44.18 -20.79
N GLY A 352 12.21 -45.26 -20.15
CA GLY A 352 13.33 -46.05 -20.67
C GLY A 352 13.09 -46.69 -22.05
N SER A 353 11.81 -46.76 -22.47
CA SER A 353 11.37 -47.41 -23.71
C SER A 353 10.96 -46.43 -24.82
N VAL A 354 10.72 -45.14 -24.50
CA VAL A 354 10.09 -44.17 -25.42
C VAL A 354 10.83 -42.82 -25.39
N LYS A 355 11.15 -42.25 -26.56
CA LYS A 355 11.81 -40.93 -26.72
C LYS A 355 11.00 -39.71 -26.21
N LYS A 356 9.82 -39.88 -25.61
CA LYS A 356 8.90 -38.79 -25.24
C LYS A 356 8.49 -38.86 -23.77
N GLU A 357 9.47 -38.71 -22.88
CA GLU A 357 9.25 -38.65 -21.42
C GLU A 357 8.19 -37.61 -21.02
N ASP A 358 8.28 -36.41 -21.58
CA ASP A 358 7.34 -35.31 -21.33
C ASP A 358 5.88 -35.69 -21.64
N GLY A 359 5.64 -36.45 -22.71
CA GLY A 359 4.29 -36.87 -23.09
C GLY A 359 3.69 -37.91 -22.14
N LEU A 360 4.53 -38.77 -21.55
CA LEU A 360 4.09 -39.76 -20.55
C LEU A 360 3.76 -39.10 -19.22
N ILE A 361 4.62 -38.20 -18.74
CA ILE A 361 4.39 -37.42 -17.52
C ILE A 361 3.12 -36.57 -17.68
N TYR A 362 2.94 -35.96 -18.85
CA TYR A 362 1.75 -35.18 -19.13
C TYR A 362 0.47 -36.02 -19.12
N SER A 363 0.49 -37.20 -19.73
CA SER A 363 -0.65 -38.12 -19.72
C SER A 363 -1.05 -38.52 -18.29
N PHE A 364 -0.05 -38.77 -17.43
CA PHE A 364 -0.27 -39.05 -16.01
C PHE A 364 -0.91 -37.86 -15.28
N ILE A 365 -0.41 -36.64 -15.50
CA ILE A 365 -0.99 -35.43 -14.90
C ILE A 365 -2.46 -35.28 -15.34
N LYS A 366 -2.76 -35.47 -16.62
CA LYS A 366 -4.13 -35.40 -17.15
C LYS A 366 -5.08 -36.41 -16.50
N GLU A 367 -4.60 -37.63 -16.25
CA GLU A 367 -5.37 -38.65 -15.54
C GLU A 367 -5.65 -38.24 -14.08
N LYS A 368 -4.66 -37.68 -13.37
CA LYS A 368 -4.84 -37.17 -12.01
C LYS A 368 -5.79 -35.98 -11.94
N GLU A 369 -5.73 -35.08 -12.93
CA GLU A 369 -6.63 -33.95 -13.07
C GLU A 369 -8.07 -34.41 -13.27
N LYS A 370 -8.29 -35.34 -14.20
CA LYS A 370 -9.61 -35.94 -14.43
C LYS A 370 -10.15 -36.64 -13.17
N ALA A 371 -9.32 -37.43 -12.50
CA ALA A 371 -9.71 -38.10 -11.25
C ALA A 371 -10.06 -37.11 -10.12
N SER A 372 -9.42 -35.93 -10.12
CA SER A 372 -9.72 -34.85 -9.17
C SER A 372 -11.03 -34.14 -9.52
N LEU A 373 -11.27 -33.86 -10.80
CA LEU A 373 -12.55 -33.32 -11.29
C LEU A 373 -13.74 -34.24 -10.97
N ASP A 374 -13.55 -35.56 -11.07
CA ASP A 374 -14.61 -36.53 -10.79
C ASP A 374 -15.06 -36.56 -9.32
N LYS A 375 -14.23 -36.05 -8.40
CA LYS A 375 -14.58 -35.88 -6.98
C LYS A 375 -15.38 -34.60 -6.72
N LEU A 376 -15.29 -33.61 -7.61
CA LEU A 376 -15.99 -32.34 -7.48
C LEU A 376 -17.47 -32.47 -7.90
N LYS A 377 -18.32 -31.61 -7.34
CA LYS A 377 -19.75 -31.58 -7.65
C LYS A 377 -20.26 -30.15 -7.81
N GLY A 378 -21.33 -30.00 -8.60
CA GLY A 378 -22.04 -28.74 -8.76
C GLY A 378 -21.14 -27.63 -9.31
N TYR A 379 -21.23 -26.44 -8.70
CA TYR A 379 -20.51 -25.25 -9.14
C TYR A 379 -18.98 -25.42 -9.13
N ASN A 380 -18.41 -26.06 -8.10
CA ASN A 380 -16.95 -26.28 -8.04
C ASN A 380 -16.45 -27.17 -9.20
N ARG A 381 -17.25 -28.15 -9.62
CA ARG A 381 -16.92 -28.99 -10.78
C ARG A 381 -16.96 -28.17 -12.07
N VAL A 382 -18.02 -27.40 -12.28
CA VAL A 382 -18.18 -26.54 -13.47
C VAL A 382 -17.04 -25.54 -13.59
N ARG A 383 -16.65 -24.91 -12.47
CA ARG A 383 -15.52 -23.97 -12.42
C ARG A 383 -14.20 -24.65 -12.79
N ALA A 384 -13.88 -25.76 -12.14
CA ALA A 384 -12.64 -26.50 -12.41
C ALA A 384 -12.58 -27.07 -13.84
N GLU A 385 -13.70 -27.56 -14.39
CA GLU A 385 -13.79 -28.02 -15.79
C GLU A 385 -13.56 -26.88 -16.78
N ALA A 386 -14.17 -25.71 -16.55
CA ALA A 386 -13.99 -24.55 -17.42
C ALA A 386 -12.54 -24.04 -17.42
N ILE A 387 -11.90 -23.98 -16.25
CA ILE A 387 -10.49 -23.60 -16.11
C ILE A 387 -9.59 -24.61 -16.82
N LEU A 388 -9.74 -25.92 -16.53
CA LEU A 388 -8.87 -26.95 -17.12
C LEU A 388 -8.94 -26.95 -18.65
N LYS A 389 -10.13 -26.79 -19.22
CA LYS A 389 -10.34 -26.70 -20.67
C LYS A 389 -9.58 -25.54 -21.34
N HIS A 390 -9.36 -24.43 -20.62
CA HIS A 390 -8.64 -23.27 -21.15
C HIS A 390 -7.14 -23.34 -20.90
N VAL A 391 -6.71 -24.14 -19.93
CA VAL A 391 -5.29 -24.36 -19.63
C VAL A 391 -4.71 -25.47 -20.53
N GLU A 392 -5.49 -26.50 -20.89
CA GLU A 392 -5.08 -27.61 -21.78
C GLU A 392 -4.65 -27.28 -23.23
N PRO A 393 -5.11 -26.22 -23.93
CA PRO A 393 -4.76 -25.95 -25.33
C PRO A 393 -3.27 -25.73 -25.57
N GLU A 394 -2.55 -25.16 -24.60
CA GLU A 394 -1.10 -24.91 -24.65
C GLU A 394 -0.26 -26.17 -24.38
N MET A 395 -0.90 -27.30 -24.04
CA MET A 395 -0.22 -28.55 -23.70
C MET A 395 -0.14 -29.54 -24.87
N LEU A 396 -0.58 -29.12 -26.06
CA LEU A 396 -0.58 -29.90 -27.31
C LEU A 396 0.43 -29.40 -28.34
N GLU A 397 1.11 -28.27 -28.08
CA GLU A 397 2.26 -27.77 -28.84
C GLU A 397 3.58 -28.14 -28.14
#